data_AF-A0A7R8V1R8-F1
#
_entry.id   AF-A0A7R8V1R8-F1
#
_cell.length_a   1.000
_cell.length_b   1.000
_cell.length_c   1.000
_cell.angle_alpha   90.00
_cell.angle_beta   90.00
_cell.angle_gamma   90.00
#
_symmetry.space_group_name_H-M   'P 1'
#
loop_
_entity.id
_entity.type
_entity.pdbx_description
1 polymer ?
#
loop_
_entity_poly.entity_id
_entity_poly.type
_entity_poly.pdbx_seq_one_letter_code
_entity_poly.pdbx_strand_id
1 'polypeptide(L)'
;MSNLFDFDPREDDEEESDFDPFETSSDDEEYLPEPGENDESSEYESDNDVVDNEPQQHETTCSEPKEFVLSKDGKYCYYFEPPPQLPNRSNASFALHETPGPTLFASSRCTDILSSFLLFIEPIEKTIVEMTNLYGSRKYKELWLPVDIASLRAYYGLLILAGVYRSHGQCINELWDDQTGPPIFRATMTLNKFKLINECIRFDDKKQRKGIRSRDKLAPIRNVYDKWVNRLKMCYTVGKNVTVDEQLVPFRGRCPFTQYIPSKPHKYGIKIWCLCDASTYYAWNLEVYTGRDRNCKAEGINLIREEL
;
A
#
# COMPACT_ATOMS: atom_id res chain seq x y z
N MET A 1 44.26 -2.66 32.16
CA MET A 1 43.59 -1.41 32.58
C MET A 1 42.93 -0.86 31.32
N SER A 2 41.62 -0.85 31.11
CA SER A 2 40.44 -1.11 31.95
C SER A 2 39.30 -1.37 30.96
N ASN A 3 38.64 -2.53 31.09
CA ASN A 3 37.39 -2.85 30.41
C ASN A 3 36.27 -2.02 31.04
N LEU A 4 35.45 -1.34 30.22
CA LEU A 4 34.26 -0.66 30.70
C LEU A 4 33.20 -0.61 29.60
N PHE A 5 32.58 -1.75 29.29
CA PHE A 5 31.26 -1.82 28.66
C PHE A 5 30.62 -3.15 29.08
N ASP A 6 30.13 -3.18 30.31
CA ASP A 6 29.04 -4.06 30.74
C ASP A 6 28.09 -3.16 31.53
N PHE A 7 26.91 -2.91 30.98
CA PHE A 7 25.83 -2.24 31.70
C PHE A 7 24.54 -2.99 31.40
N ASP A 8 24.14 -3.81 32.38
CA ASP A 8 22.85 -4.47 32.49
C ASP A 8 21.96 -3.61 33.40
N PRO A 9 20.86 -3.01 32.90
CA PRO A 9 19.89 -2.34 33.74
C PRO A 9 18.68 -3.26 33.95
N ARG A 10 18.72 -4.04 35.02
CA ARG A 10 17.53 -4.56 35.69
C ARG A 10 17.49 -3.97 37.09
N GLU A 11 16.28 -3.71 37.57
CA GLU A 11 15.89 -3.15 38.88
C GLU A 11 15.99 -1.62 38.96
N ASP A 12 14.99 -0.83 39.33
CA ASP A 12 13.57 -1.01 39.63
C ASP A 12 12.92 0.37 39.43
N ASP A 13 11.81 0.45 38.71
CA ASP A 13 10.85 1.57 38.82
C ASP A 13 9.45 0.96 38.59
N GLU A 14 8.72 0.80 39.69
CA GLU A 14 7.31 0.40 39.72
C GLU A 14 6.44 1.51 39.08
N GLU A 15 6.11 1.37 37.79
CA GLU A 15 4.97 2.06 37.17
C GLU A 15 3.97 1.02 36.65
N GLU A 16 2.69 1.26 36.97
CA GLU A 16 1.53 0.41 36.74
C GLU A 16 1.55 -0.32 35.38
N SER A 17 1.52 -1.66 35.45
CA SER A 17 1.37 -2.54 34.31
C SER A 17 -0.03 -2.41 33.69
N ASP A 18 -0.15 -1.66 32.58
CA ASP A 18 -1.19 -1.89 31.59
C ASP A 18 -0.91 -3.26 30.93
N PHE A 19 -1.42 -4.32 31.54
CA PHE A 19 -1.37 -5.68 31.03
C PHE A 19 -2.13 -5.75 29.69
N ASP A 20 -1.39 -5.74 28.58
CA ASP A 20 -1.89 -6.11 27.25
C ASP A 20 -1.76 -7.64 27.11
N PRO A 21 -2.87 -8.41 26.99
CA PRO A 21 -2.80 -9.87 26.92
C PRO A 21 -2.10 -10.40 25.67
N PHE A 22 -1.65 -9.53 24.75
CA PHE A 22 -1.02 -9.92 23.49
C PHE A 22 0.51 -9.77 23.46
N GLU A 23 1.15 -9.29 24.53
CA GLU A 23 2.62 -9.21 24.58
C GLU A 23 3.20 -9.87 25.85
N THR A 24 3.37 -11.20 25.79
CA THR A 24 4.39 -11.90 26.57
C THR A 24 5.28 -12.77 25.66
N SER A 25 6.58 -12.68 25.98
CA SER A 25 7.75 -13.47 25.61
C SER A 25 8.06 -13.78 24.14
N SER A 26 9.29 -13.39 23.79
CA SER A 26 10.14 -14.08 22.83
C SER A 26 10.32 -15.54 23.27
N ASP A 27 9.54 -16.43 22.68
CA ASP A 27 9.93 -17.82 22.48
C ASP A 27 9.71 -18.12 21.00
N ASP A 28 10.70 -18.75 20.38
CA ASP A 28 10.71 -19.21 18.99
C ASP A 28 9.66 -20.33 18.79
N GLU A 29 8.39 -20.01 18.91
CA GLU A 29 7.31 -20.86 18.45
C GLU A 29 6.82 -20.38 17.08
N GLU A 30 6.88 -21.28 16.12
CA GLU A 30 6.40 -21.12 14.75
C GLU A 30 4.90 -20.78 14.77
N TYR A 31 4.57 -19.48 14.76
CA TYR A 31 3.19 -19.01 14.70
C TYR A 31 2.55 -19.45 13.39
N LEU A 32 1.72 -20.49 13.45
CA LEU A 32 0.83 -20.93 12.39
C LEU A 32 -0.46 -20.09 12.45
N PRO A 33 -0.77 -19.28 11.44
CA PRO A 33 -2.01 -18.51 11.42
C PRO A 33 -3.21 -19.47 11.33
N GLU A 34 -4.25 -19.22 12.13
CA GLU A 34 -5.50 -19.95 12.00
C GLU A 34 -6.05 -19.82 10.57
N PRO A 35 -6.56 -20.91 9.96
CA PRO A 35 -7.07 -20.88 8.61
C PRO A 35 -8.30 -19.96 8.57
N GLY A 36 -8.16 -18.83 7.88
CA GLY A 36 -9.31 -18.03 7.47
C GLY A 36 -10.24 -18.89 6.64
N GLU A 37 -11.53 -18.77 6.91
CA GLU A 37 -12.61 -19.50 6.24
C GLU A 37 -12.40 -19.52 4.72
N ASN A 38 -12.32 -20.75 4.17
CA ASN A 38 -12.31 -21.01 2.74
C ASN A 38 -13.62 -20.47 2.14
N ASP A 39 -13.55 -19.43 1.31
CA ASP A 39 -14.63 -19.20 0.34
C ASP A 39 -14.36 -20.10 -0.86
N GLU A 40 -15.24 -21.08 -1.00
CA GLU A 40 -15.22 -22.14 -2.00
C GLU A 40 -15.13 -21.59 -3.44
N SER A 41 -14.31 -22.26 -4.22
CA SER A 41 -14.29 -22.25 -5.67
C SER A 41 -15.69 -22.49 -6.24
N SER A 42 -16.20 -21.58 -7.06
CA SER A 42 -17.39 -21.83 -7.87
C SER A 42 -17.05 -22.83 -8.97
N GLU A 43 -17.60 -24.04 -8.82
CA GLU A 43 -17.57 -25.13 -9.80
C GLU A 43 -18.35 -24.74 -11.06
N TYR A 44 -17.81 -25.15 -12.22
CA TYR A 44 -18.44 -25.03 -13.52
C TYR A 44 -19.21 -26.33 -13.79
N GLU A 45 -20.53 -26.27 -13.95
CA GLU A 45 -21.29 -27.37 -14.53
C GLU A 45 -21.67 -27.07 -15.98
N SER A 46 -21.27 -28.01 -16.83
CA SER A 46 -21.55 -28.15 -18.25
C SER A 46 -22.65 -29.17 -18.39
N ASP A 47 -23.70 -28.88 -19.17
CA ASP A 47 -24.61 -29.92 -19.68
C ASP A 47 -24.99 -29.68 -21.14
N ASN A 48 -24.84 -30.74 -21.92
CA ASN A 48 -25.04 -30.84 -23.38
C ASN A 48 -26.38 -31.51 -23.72
N ASP A 49 -26.95 -31.04 -24.84
CA ASP A 49 -27.76 -31.73 -25.87
C ASP A 49 -29.13 -32.36 -25.56
N VAL A 50 -30.18 -31.92 -26.30
CA VAL A 50 -30.90 -32.74 -27.32
C VAL A 50 -31.60 -31.80 -28.33
N VAL A 51 -31.48 -32.15 -29.61
CA VAL A 51 -32.04 -31.51 -30.83
C VAL A 51 -33.40 -32.12 -31.21
N ASP A 52 -34.38 -31.31 -31.67
CA ASP A 52 -35.26 -31.73 -32.79
C ASP A 52 -35.94 -30.55 -33.53
N ASN A 53 -36.21 -30.77 -34.83
CA ASN A 53 -36.30 -29.80 -35.93
C ASN A 53 -37.69 -29.19 -36.28
N GLU A 54 -37.68 -27.89 -36.64
CA GLU A 54 -38.34 -27.16 -37.78
C GLU A 54 -39.90 -27.08 -37.98
N PRO A 55 -40.44 -26.11 -38.80
CA PRO A 55 -40.03 -24.71 -39.05
C PRO A 55 -41.19 -23.66 -39.25
N GLN A 56 -40.79 -22.39 -39.40
CA GLN A 56 -41.46 -21.22 -40.02
C GLN A 56 -42.53 -20.43 -39.24
N GLN A 57 -42.25 -19.15 -38.92
CA GLN A 57 -42.75 -17.97 -39.65
C GLN A 57 -42.17 -16.65 -39.08
N HIS A 58 -41.93 -15.70 -39.99
CA HIS A 58 -41.28 -14.40 -39.79
C HIS A 58 -42.10 -13.45 -38.90
N GLU A 59 -41.61 -13.10 -37.71
CA GLU A 59 -41.95 -11.86 -37.02
C GLU A 59 -40.71 -11.33 -36.25
N THR A 60 -40.45 -10.05 -36.41
CA THR A 60 -39.29 -9.33 -35.84
C THR A 60 -39.47 -9.17 -34.33
N THR A 61 -38.72 -9.91 -33.51
CA THR A 61 -38.74 -9.76 -32.05
C THR A 61 -37.37 -9.47 -31.44
N CYS A 62 -37.42 -8.62 -30.41
CA CYS A 62 -36.38 -8.18 -29.49
C CYS A 62 -35.30 -9.22 -29.17
N SER A 63 -34.04 -8.86 -29.37
CA SER A 63 -32.90 -9.59 -28.81
C SER A 63 -32.76 -9.26 -27.32
N GLU A 64 -32.96 -10.25 -26.46
CA GLU A 64 -32.66 -10.19 -25.02
C GLU A 64 -31.14 -9.97 -24.75
N PRO A 65 -30.78 -9.40 -23.59
CA PRO A 65 -29.51 -8.72 -23.40
C PRO A 65 -28.37 -9.66 -22.98
N LYS A 66 -27.20 -9.46 -23.57
CA LYS A 66 -25.94 -10.06 -23.09
C LYS A 66 -25.57 -9.50 -21.72
N GLU A 67 -25.17 -10.38 -20.83
CA GLU A 67 -24.87 -10.15 -19.41
C GLU A 67 -23.93 -8.96 -19.20
N PHE A 68 -24.47 -7.90 -18.60
CA PHE A 68 -23.71 -6.83 -18.00
C PHE A 68 -24.07 -6.77 -16.52
N VAL A 69 -23.09 -6.46 -15.67
CA VAL A 69 -23.33 -6.28 -14.23
C VAL A 69 -23.54 -4.79 -13.98
N LEU A 70 -24.63 -4.43 -13.31
CA LEU A 70 -24.86 -3.07 -12.84
C LEU A 70 -24.15 -2.83 -11.51
N SER A 71 -23.54 -1.66 -11.36
CA SER A 71 -23.04 -1.18 -10.07
C SER A 71 -24.20 -1.08 -9.05
N LYS A 72 -23.87 -1.13 -7.75
CA LYS A 72 -24.87 -1.06 -6.64
C LYS A 72 -25.70 0.22 -6.65
N ASP A 73 -25.18 1.30 -7.24
CA ASP A 73 -25.86 2.58 -7.43
C ASP A 73 -26.62 2.69 -8.77
N GLY A 74 -26.56 1.65 -9.60
CA GLY A 74 -27.19 1.59 -10.91
C GLY A 74 -26.56 2.52 -11.96
N LYS A 75 -25.45 3.21 -11.64
CA LYS A 75 -24.88 4.25 -12.50
C LYS A 75 -23.93 3.71 -13.57
N TYR A 76 -23.35 2.53 -13.34
CA TYR A 76 -22.34 1.93 -14.22
C TYR A 76 -22.71 0.51 -14.64
N CYS A 77 -22.39 0.17 -15.88
CA CYS A 77 -22.51 -1.18 -16.43
C CYS A 77 -21.11 -1.74 -16.71
N TYR A 78 -20.82 -2.91 -16.15
CA TYR A 78 -19.60 -3.67 -16.39
C TYR A 78 -19.87 -4.76 -17.41
N TYR A 79 -19.08 -4.79 -18.47
CA TYR A 79 -19.16 -5.80 -19.52
C TYR A 79 -17.98 -6.76 -19.38
N PHE A 80 -18.23 -8.07 -19.49
CA PHE A 80 -17.20 -9.10 -19.48
C PHE A 80 -16.40 -9.16 -20.80
N GLU A 81 -16.92 -8.51 -21.84
CA GLU A 81 -16.27 -8.30 -23.13
C GLU A 81 -16.38 -6.81 -23.51
N PRO A 82 -15.41 -6.25 -24.26
CA PRO A 82 -15.47 -4.84 -24.67
C PRO A 82 -16.77 -4.58 -25.48
N PRO A 83 -17.58 -3.58 -25.11
CA PRO A 83 -18.86 -3.34 -25.76
C PRO A 83 -18.68 -2.94 -27.24
N PRO A 84 -19.63 -3.30 -28.13
CA PRO A 84 -19.59 -2.89 -29.52
C PRO A 84 -19.56 -1.36 -29.62
N GLN A 85 -18.59 -0.82 -30.36
CA GLN A 85 -18.40 0.63 -30.49
C GLN A 85 -19.64 1.27 -31.13
N LEU A 86 -20.38 2.07 -30.36
CA LEU A 86 -21.46 2.87 -30.89
C LEU A 86 -20.90 3.98 -31.80
N PRO A 87 -21.56 4.30 -32.93
CA PRO A 87 -21.09 5.33 -33.85
C PRO A 87 -21.06 6.69 -33.14
N ASN A 88 -19.89 7.33 -33.20
CA ASN A 88 -19.59 8.64 -32.61
C ASN A 88 -20.67 9.68 -32.93
N ARG A 89 -21.53 10.00 -31.95
CA ARG A 89 -22.28 11.26 -31.94
C ARG A 89 -21.42 12.31 -31.24
N SER A 90 -20.80 13.17 -32.04
CA SER A 90 -19.99 14.28 -31.58
C SER A 90 -20.85 15.33 -30.87
N ASN A 91 -21.03 15.19 -29.56
CA ASN A 91 -21.42 16.32 -28.71
C ASN A 91 -20.16 17.12 -28.38
N ALA A 92 -19.83 18.04 -29.28
CA ALA A 92 -18.80 19.06 -29.08
C ALA A 92 -19.31 20.11 -28.08
N SER A 93 -19.30 19.78 -26.79
CA SER A 93 -19.46 20.75 -25.72
C SER A 93 -18.90 20.20 -24.41
N PHE A 94 -17.75 20.75 -23.98
CA PHE A 94 -17.13 20.64 -22.64
C PHE A 94 -16.34 19.38 -22.24
N ALA A 95 -15.60 18.76 -23.16
CA ALA A 95 -14.46 17.93 -22.76
C ALA A 95 -13.17 18.68 -23.11
N LEU A 96 -12.58 19.38 -22.14
CA LEU A 96 -11.12 19.45 -22.11
C LEU A 96 -10.68 18.00 -21.99
N HIS A 97 -10.38 17.37 -23.13
CA HIS A 97 -9.69 16.08 -23.14
C HIS A 97 -8.33 16.35 -22.52
N GLU A 98 -8.23 16.22 -21.19
CA GLU A 98 -6.92 16.09 -20.56
C GLU A 98 -6.27 14.87 -21.21
N THR A 99 -5.20 15.13 -21.96
CA THR A 99 -4.42 14.08 -22.59
C THR A 99 -3.85 13.21 -21.47
N PRO A 100 -4.03 11.87 -21.52
CA PRO A 100 -3.47 10.98 -20.53
C PRO A 100 -1.96 11.21 -20.37
N GLY A 101 -1.47 11.24 -19.15
CA GLY A 101 -0.09 11.58 -18.86
C GLY A 101 0.10 12.41 -17.59
N PRO A 102 1.34 12.88 -17.34
CA PRO A 102 1.63 13.78 -16.24
C PRO A 102 0.79 15.05 -16.34
N THR A 103 0.17 15.45 -15.23
CA THR A 103 -0.62 16.68 -15.18
C THR A 103 0.27 17.91 -15.39
N LEU A 104 -0.33 19.08 -15.64
CA LEU A 104 0.40 20.34 -15.62
C LEU A 104 1.09 20.59 -14.26
N PHE A 105 0.45 20.16 -13.16
CA PHE A 105 1.01 20.24 -11.82
C PHE A 105 2.34 19.48 -11.70
N ALA A 106 2.40 18.25 -12.23
CA ALA A 106 3.62 17.45 -12.22
C ALA A 106 4.64 17.96 -13.24
N SER A 107 4.22 18.22 -14.48
CA SER A 107 5.09 18.66 -15.57
C SER A 107 5.80 19.98 -15.26
N SER A 108 5.18 20.88 -14.49
CA SER A 108 5.81 22.14 -14.09
C SER A 108 6.82 22.01 -12.95
N ARG A 109 6.92 20.83 -12.31
CA ARG A 109 7.76 20.58 -11.11
C ARG A 109 8.83 19.51 -11.33
N CYS A 110 8.62 18.61 -12.29
CA CYS A 110 9.60 17.59 -12.67
C CYS A 110 10.59 18.15 -13.69
N THR A 111 11.73 18.65 -13.22
CA THR A 111 12.82 19.15 -14.08
C THR A 111 13.92 18.11 -14.32
N ASP A 112 14.05 17.15 -13.42
CA ASP A 112 15.04 16.09 -13.42
C ASP A 112 14.51 14.85 -12.67
N ILE A 113 15.35 13.80 -12.57
CA ILE A 113 15.00 12.54 -11.90
C ILE A 113 14.71 12.78 -10.41
N LEU A 114 15.50 13.62 -9.73
CA LEU A 114 15.38 13.84 -8.29
C LEU A 114 14.07 14.59 -7.96
N SER A 115 13.80 15.68 -8.65
CA SER A 115 12.55 16.44 -8.53
C SER A 115 11.32 15.58 -8.85
N SER A 116 11.42 14.67 -9.83
CA SER A 116 10.35 13.70 -10.13
C SER A 116 10.07 12.77 -8.95
N PHE A 117 11.11 12.28 -8.27
CA PHE A 117 10.96 11.47 -7.06
C PHE A 117 10.43 12.29 -5.87
N LEU A 118 11.01 13.47 -5.65
CA LEU A 118 10.66 14.35 -4.53
C LEU A 118 9.22 14.88 -4.63
N LEU A 119 8.67 15.02 -5.82
CA LEU A 119 7.27 15.37 -6.03
C LEU A 119 6.30 14.48 -5.21
N PHE A 120 6.66 13.20 -5.03
CA PHE A 120 5.87 12.25 -4.24
C PHE A 120 6.20 12.25 -2.74
N ILE A 121 7.44 12.57 -2.37
CA ILE A 121 7.96 12.43 -1.01
C ILE A 121 7.85 13.71 -0.17
N GLU A 122 8.05 14.88 -0.77
CA GLU A 122 7.98 16.18 -0.08
C GLU A 122 6.69 16.42 0.72
N PRO A 123 5.49 15.99 0.26
CA PRO A 123 4.26 16.19 1.03
C PRO A 123 4.23 15.44 2.36
N ILE A 124 5.02 14.37 2.50
CA ILE A 124 4.99 13.45 3.65
C ILE A 124 6.24 13.52 4.52
N GLU A 125 7.38 13.97 3.98
CA GLU A 125 8.68 13.92 4.68
C GLU A 125 8.68 14.70 5.99
N LYS A 126 8.05 15.88 6.03
CA LYS A 126 7.98 16.71 7.25
C LYS A 126 7.24 15.96 8.36
N THR A 127 6.11 15.33 8.04
CA THR A 127 5.34 14.52 8.99
C THR A 127 6.17 13.34 9.49
N ILE A 128 6.89 12.66 8.61
CA ILE A 128 7.74 11.52 8.99
C ILE A 128 8.86 11.97 9.92
N VAL A 129 9.57 13.06 9.59
CA VAL A 129 10.63 13.62 10.44
C VAL A 129 10.10 14.00 11.81
N GLU A 130 8.99 14.75 11.87
CA GLU A 130 8.39 15.21 13.12
C GLU A 130 7.99 14.03 14.03
N MET A 131 7.29 13.05 13.48
CA MET A 131 6.81 11.90 14.25
C MET A 131 7.95 10.96 14.67
N THR A 132 8.95 10.78 13.80
CA THR A 132 10.15 10.00 14.10
C THR A 132 10.95 10.64 15.24
N ASN A 133 11.17 11.95 15.21
CA ASN A 133 11.87 12.67 16.29
C ASN A 133 11.07 12.71 17.59
N LEU A 134 9.75 12.83 17.50
CA LEU A 134 8.88 12.76 18.68
C LEU A 134 8.97 11.40 19.36
N TYR A 135 9.00 10.32 18.60
CA TYR A 135 9.18 8.97 19.14
C TYR A 135 10.59 8.75 19.68
N GLY A 136 11.61 9.13 18.90
CA GLY A 136 13.02 8.95 19.26
C GLY A 136 13.39 9.69 20.54
N SER A 137 12.94 10.94 20.70
CA SER A 137 13.17 11.72 21.93
C SER A 137 12.51 11.09 23.17
N ARG A 138 11.35 10.44 23.03
CA ARG A 138 10.71 9.72 24.14
C ARG A 138 11.45 8.44 24.51
N LYS A 139 11.94 7.70 23.51
CA LYS A 139 12.60 6.40 23.72
C LYS A 139 14.04 6.54 24.22
N TYR A 140 14.82 7.45 23.62
CA TYR A 140 16.25 7.61 23.92
C TYR A 140 16.58 8.85 24.75
N LYS A 141 15.59 9.71 25.04
CA LYS A 141 15.76 10.93 25.86
C LYS A 141 16.92 11.77 25.30
N GLU A 142 17.87 12.16 26.15
CA GLU A 142 19.04 12.96 25.80
C GLU A 142 20.01 12.26 24.81
N LEU A 143 19.91 10.94 24.64
CA LEU A 143 20.73 10.20 23.67
C LEU A 143 20.15 10.27 22.24
N TRP A 144 18.95 10.84 22.06
CA TRP A 144 18.35 10.98 20.75
C TRP A 144 19.05 12.07 19.93
N LEU A 145 19.57 11.68 18.77
CA LEU A 145 20.05 12.61 17.76
C LEU A 145 18.93 12.87 16.74
N PRO A 146 18.43 14.11 16.63
CA PRO A 146 17.35 14.42 15.71
C PRO A 146 17.67 14.06 14.26
N VAL A 147 16.70 13.43 13.60
CA VAL A 147 16.69 13.18 12.16
C VAL A 147 16.19 14.45 11.47
N ASP A 148 16.91 14.93 10.47
CA ASP A 148 16.46 16.01 9.59
C ASP A 148 16.01 15.45 8.23
N ILE A 149 15.48 16.33 7.37
CA ILE A 149 15.02 15.95 6.03
C ILE A 149 16.18 15.37 5.20
N ALA A 150 17.39 15.92 5.33
CA ALA A 150 18.56 15.42 4.62
C ALA A 150 18.91 13.98 5.03
N SER A 151 18.90 13.68 6.33
CA SER A 151 19.12 12.33 6.87
C SER A 151 18.04 11.35 6.43
N LEU A 152 16.77 11.79 6.41
CA LEU A 152 15.66 10.97 5.94
C LEU A 152 15.77 10.65 4.44
N ARG A 153 16.10 11.64 3.61
CA ARG A 153 16.33 11.44 2.17
C ARG A 153 17.55 10.56 1.90
N ALA A 154 18.62 10.70 2.68
CA ALA A 154 19.78 9.80 2.63
C ALA A 154 19.38 8.35 2.97
N TYR A 155 18.54 8.17 4.00
CA TYR A 155 17.99 6.85 4.36
C TYR A 155 17.19 6.23 3.21
N TYR A 156 16.29 6.99 2.58
CA TYR A 156 15.55 6.54 1.39
C TYR A 156 16.48 6.20 0.22
N GLY A 157 17.50 7.02 -0.03
CA GLY A 157 18.50 6.76 -1.06
C GLY A 157 19.21 5.42 -0.86
N LEU A 158 19.57 5.10 0.38
CA LEU A 158 20.18 3.81 0.71
C LEU A 158 19.21 2.63 0.59
N LEU A 159 17.93 2.80 0.91
CA LEU A 159 16.91 1.76 0.67
C LEU A 159 16.72 1.47 -0.83
N ILE A 160 16.63 2.53 -1.64
CA ILE A 160 16.51 2.41 -3.11
C ILE A 160 17.75 1.70 -3.66
N LEU A 161 18.93 2.11 -3.20
CA LEU A 161 20.20 1.55 -3.64
C LEU A 161 20.35 0.07 -3.25
N ALA A 162 19.94 -0.32 -2.04
CA ALA A 162 19.91 -1.74 -1.65
C ALA A 162 18.98 -2.57 -2.56
N GLY A 163 17.87 -1.98 -3.00
CA GLY A 163 16.99 -2.58 -4.02
C GLY A 163 17.68 -2.76 -5.37
N VAL A 164 18.44 -1.75 -5.84
CA VAL A 164 19.23 -1.83 -7.08
C VAL A 164 20.28 -2.95 -7.01
N TYR A 165 20.94 -3.12 -5.86
CA TYR A 165 21.88 -4.22 -5.63
C TYR A 165 21.20 -5.59 -5.45
N ARG A 166 19.87 -5.65 -5.42
CA ARG A 166 19.09 -6.87 -5.13
C ARG A 166 19.50 -7.53 -3.81
N SER A 167 19.89 -6.72 -2.82
CA SER A 167 20.34 -7.18 -1.50
C SER A 167 19.19 -7.63 -0.60
N HIS A 168 18.11 -8.15 -1.19
CA HIS A 168 16.97 -8.67 -0.43
C HIS A 168 17.40 -9.94 0.33
N GLY A 169 17.34 -9.89 1.66
CA GLY A 169 17.78 -11.00 2.53
C GLY A 169 19.28 -11.02 2.83
N GLN A 170 20.07 -10.05 2.32
CA GLN A 170 21.46 -9.89 2.72
C GLN A 170 21.54 -9.34 4.16
N CYS A 171 22.54 -9.77 4.92
CA CYS A 171 22.81 -9.18 6.23
C CYS A 171 23.18 -7.70 6.06
N ILE A 172 22.50 -6.81 6.81
CA ILE A 172 22.75 -5.37 6.71
C ILE A 172 24.20 -4.98 7.04
N ASN A 173 24.88 -5.74 7.89
CA ASN A 173 26.27 -5.46 8.24
C ASN A 173 27.20 -5.61 7.02
N GLU A 174 26.88 -6.50 6.08
CA GLU A 174 27.69 -6.70 4.86
C GLU A 174 27.59 -5.49 3.91
N LEU A 175 26.43 -4.83 3.84
CA LEU A 175 26.26 -3.60 3.07
C LEU A 175 27.12 -2.44 3.61
N TRP A 176 27.44 -2.48 4.90
CA TRP A 176 28.30 -1.52 5.58
C TRP A 176 29.70 -2.07 5.87
N ASP A 177 30.06 -3.23 5.31
CA ASP A 177 31.38 -3.82 5.53
C ASP A 177 32.49 -2.96 4.91
N ASP A 178 33.67 -3.01 5.53
CA ASP A 178 34.74 -2.11 5.17
C ASP A 178 35.55 -2.47 3.93
N GLN A 179 35.58 -3.76 3.62
CA GLN A 179 36.37 -4.33 2.54
C GLN A 179 35.48 -4.79 1.38
N THR A 180 34.31 -5.34 1.70
CA THR A 180 33.42 -6.01 0.75
C THR A 180 32.14 -5.23 0.49
N GLY A 181 31.76 -4.34 1.41
CA GLY A 181 30.55 -3.53 1.30
C GLY A 181 30.70 -2.40 0.27
N PRO A 182 29.61 -1.98 -0.42
CA PRO A 182 29.71 -0.88 -1.37
C PRO A 182 30.05 0.43 -0.63
N PRO A 183 31.15 1.13 -0.98
CA PRO A 183 31.65 2.28 -0.22
C PRO A 183 30.63 3.40 -0.01
N ILE A 184 29.70 3.55 -0.96
CA ILE A 184 28.63 4.55 -0.94
C ILE A 184 27.71 4.43 0.28
N PHE A 185 27.50 3.24 0.85
CA PHE A 185 26.66 3.07 2.05
C PHE A 185 27.26 3.80 3.25
N ARG A 186 28.54 3.52 3.54
CA ARG A 186 29.29 4.15 4.63
C ARG A 186 29.56 5.64 4.37
N ALA A 187 29.80 6.01 3.12
CA ALA A 187 29.99 7.41 2.74
C ALA A 187 28.71 8.24 2.94
N THR A 188 27.53 7.63 2.81
CA THR A 188 26.24 8.31 2.95
C THR A 188 25.81 8.41 4.42
N MET A 189 25.92 7.32 5.18
CA MET A 189 25.44 7.24 6.56
C MET A 189 26.14 6.13 7.33
N THR A 190 26.35 6.29 8.64
CA THR A 190 26.86 5.19 9.47
C THR A 190 25.80 4.10 9.65
N LEU A 191 26.24 2.85 9.82
CA LEU A 191 25.34 1.71 10.07
C LEU A 191 24.44 1.94 11.30
N ASN A 192 25.02 2.51 12.36
CA ASN A 192 24.29 2.80 13.60
C ASN A 192 23.18 3.83 13.38
N LYS A 193 23.44 4.89 12.61
CA LYS A 193 22.42 5.89 12.29
C LYS A 193 21.32 5.29 11.40
N PHE A 194 21.68 4.44 10.43
CA PHE A 194 20.69 3.73 9.61
C PHE A 194 19.79 2.83 10.46
N LYS A 195 20.37 2.01 11.34
CA LYS A 195 19.62 1.14 12.27
C LYS A 195 18.71 1.96 13.19
N LEU A 196 19.22 3.07 13.73
CA LEU A 196 18.47 3.97 14.61
C LEU A 196 17.24 4.55 13.90
N ILE A 197 17.41 5.06 12.66
CA ILE A 197 16.29 5.57 11.85
C ILE A 197 15.29 4.45 11.57
N ASN A 198 15.77 3.26 11.16
CA ASN A 198 14.93 2.12 10.83
C ASN A 198 14.05 1.68 12.02
N GLU A 199 14.59 1.71 13.23
CA GLU A 199 13.86 1.37 14.46
C GLU A 199 12.84 2.45 14.86
N CYS A 200 13.18 3.72 14.63
CA CYS A 200 12.44 4.87 15.15
C CYS A 200 11.47 5.50 14.16
N ILE A 201 11.49 5.12 12.88
CA ILE A 201 10.62 5.74 11.87
C ILE A 201 9.14 5.61 12.26
N ARG A 202 8.44 6.74 12.34
CA ARG A 202 7.02 6.82 12.71
C ARG A 202 6.29 7.79 11.78
N PHE A 203 4.97 7.59 11.68
CA PHE A 203 4.09 8.35 10.77
C PHE A 203 2.96 9.10 11.49
N ASP A 204 2.83 8.92 12.80
CA ASP A 204 1.90 9.64 13.69
C ASP A 204 2.39 9.62 15.16
N ASP A 205 1.61 10.20 16.07
CA ASP A 205 1.84 10.10 17.52
C ASP A 205 0.95 9.01 18.15
N LYS A 206 1.57 7.93 18.68
CA LYS A 206 0.89 6.85 19.41
C LYS A 206 -0.04 7.37 20.52
N LYS A 207 0.32 8.45 21.21
CA LYS A 207 -0.50 9.01 22.31
C LYS A 207 -1.83 9.60 21.82
N GLN A 208 -1.88 10.06 20.57
CA GLN A 208 -3.08 10.65 19.96
C GLN A 208 -4.03 9.59 19.37
N ARG A 209 -3.62 8.30 19.33
CA ARG A 209 -4.41 7.22 18.74
C ARG A 209 -5.53 6.68 19.64
N LYS A 210 -5.60 7.09 20.92
CA LYS A 210 -6.61 6.57 21.87
C LYS A 210 -8.01 6.81 21.29
N GLY A 211 -8.82 5.74 21.20
CA GLY A 211 -10.15 5.77 20.60
C GLY A 211 -10.19 5.66 19.07
N ILE A 212 -9.21 6.21 18.34
CA ILE A 212 -9.17 6.18 16.86
C ILE A 212 -8.90 4.77 16.32
N ARG A 213 -7.97 4.04 16.94
CA ARG A 213 -7.55 2.69 16.47
C ARG A 213 -8.71 1.68 16.42
N SER A 214 -9.72 1.86 17.28
CA SER A 214 -10.91 1.00 17.28
C SER A 214 -11.77 1.16 16.01
N ARG A 215 -11.66 2.31 15.34
CA ARG A 215 -12.41 2.65 14.12
C ARG A 215 -11.55 2.52 12.86
N ASP A 216 -10.28 2.90 12.95
CA ASP A 216 -9.35 2.84 11.82
C ASP A 216 -8.10 2.05 12.19
N LYS A 217 -8.01 0.81 11.68
CA LYS A 217 -6.83 -0.05 11.89
C LYS A 217 -5.59 0.50 11.17
N LEU A 218 -5.75 1.34 10.14
CA LEU A 218 -4.66 1.99 9.40
C LEU A 218 -4.18 3.30 10.05
N ALA A 219 -4.81 3.73 11.16
CA ALA A 219 -4.48 4.96 11.85
C ALA A 219 -2.96 5.23 12.00
N PRO A 220 -2.10 4.23 12.32
CA PRO A 220 -0.65 4.43 12.44
C PRO A 220 0.06 5.06 11.23
N ILE A 221 -0.52 4.93 10.03
CA ILE A 221 0.07 5.47 8.78
C ILE A 221 -0.91 6.35 7.99
N ARG A 222 -2.17 6.49 8.45
CA ARG A 222 -3.28 7.10 7.71
C ARG A 222 -2.93 8.46 7.11
N ASN A 223 -2.38 9.38 7.91
CA ASN A 223 -2.03 10.73 7.46
C ASN A 223 -1.06 10.73 6.27
N VAL A 224 -0.02 9.90 6.34
CA VAL A 224 1.00 9.79 5.28
C VAL A 224 0.44 9.04 4.07
N TYR A 225 -0.35 7.99 4.31
CA TYR A 225 -0.98 7.20 3.26
C TYR A 225 -1.96 8.03 2.42
N ASP A 226 -2.85 8.79 3.05
CA ASP A 226 -3.84 9.61 2.33
C ASP A 226 -3.15 10.72 1.52
N LYS A 227 -2.12 11.36 2.08
CA LYS A 227 -1.29 12.34 1.35
C LYS A 227 -0.60 11.71 0.14
N TRP A 228 -0.09 10.49 0.29
CA TRP A 228 0.55 9.75 -0.78
C TRP A 228 -0.46 9.44 -1.91
N VAL A 229 -1.60 8.84 -1.58
CA VAL A 229 -2.66 8.50 -2.55
C VAL A 229 -3.18 9.74 -3.27
N ASN A 230 -3.44 10.82 -2.54
CA ASN A 230 -3.85 12.10 -3.14
C ASN A 230 -2.79 12.65 -4.10
N ARG A 231 -1.50 12.49 -3.76
CA ARG A 231 -0.41 12.91 -4.64
C ARG A 231 -0.39 12.13 -5.95
N LEU A 232 -0.66 10.82 -5.93
CA LEU A 232 -0.75 10.00 -7.15
C LEU A 232 -1.79 10.58 -8.13
N LYS A 233 -3.01 10.84 -7.63
CA LYS A 233 -4.09 11.42 -8.43
C LYS A 233 -3.76 12.80 -8.99
N MET A 234 -3.12 13.65 -8.18
CA MET A 234 -2.71 14.99 -8.61
C MET A 234 -1.63 15.00 -9.68
N CYS A 235 -0.79 13.96 -9.75
CA CYS A 235 0.38 13.93 -10.61
C CYS A 235 0.10 13.39 -12.01
N TYR A 236 -0.99 12.65 -12.21
CA TYR A 236 -1.24 11.93 -13.45
C TYR A 236 -2.72 11.86 -13.81
N THR A 237 -3.05 12.20 -15.06
CA THR A 237 -4.37 11.96 -15.66
C THR A 237 -4.36 10.60 -16.35
N VAL A 238 -5.24 9.69 -15.91
CA VAL A 238 -5.36 8.33 -16.47
C VAL A 238 -5.94 8.33 -17.88
N GLY A 239 -5.63 7.27 -18.63
CA GLY A 239 -6.19 6.97 -19.93
C GLY A 239 -7.64 6.48 -19.87
N LYS A 240 -8.16 6.12 -21.05
CA LYS A 240 -9.53 5.58 -21.20
C LYS A 240 -9.71 4.23 -20.52
N ASN A 241 -8.62 3.48 -20.35
CA ASN A 241 -8.64 2.12 -19.83
C ASN A 241 -7.84 2.08 -18.54
N VAL A 242 -8.47 1.61 -17.47
CA VAL A 242 -7.84 1.38 -16.17
C VAL A 242 -8.06 -0.06 -15.76
N THR A 243 -7.15 -0.59 -14.95
CA THR A 243 -7.26 -1.91 -14.34
C THR A 243 -7.35 -1.77 -12.83
N VAL A 244 -8.17 -2.61 -12.21
CA VAL A 244 -8.24 -2.75 -10.75
C VAL A 244 -7.83 -4.17 -10.42
N ASP A 245 -6.79 -4.30 -9.62
CA ASP A 245 -6.28 -5.60 -9.19
C ASP A 245 -5.69 -5.47 -7.77
N GLU A 246 -5.33 -6.61 -7.19
CA GLU A 246 -4.77 -6.73 -5.86
C GLU A 246 -3.25 -6.92 -5.86
N GLN A 247 -2.58 -6.06 -5.09
CA GLN A 247 -1.19 -6.24 -4.70
C GLN A 247 -1.12 -6.80 -3.28
N LEU A 248 -0.34 -7.85 -3.08
CA LEU A 248 -0.06 -8.42 -1.76
C LEU A 248 1.37 -8.06 -1.36
N VAL A 249 1.53 -7.20 -0.35
CA VAL A 249 2.85 -6.83 0.20
C VAL A 249 3.24 -7.88 1.24
N PRO A 250 4.30 -8.68 1.01
CA PRO A 250 4.66 -9.77 1.92
C PRO A 250 4.92 -9.26 3.33
N PHE A 251 4.21 -9.82 4.31
CA PHE A 251 4.36 -9.45 5.71
C PHE A 251 3.89 -10.60 6.61
N ARG A 252 4.73 -10.99 7.57
CA ARG A 252 4.45 -12.08 8.52
C ARG A 252 4.41 -11.62 9.98
N GLY A 253 4.57 -10.33 10.24
CA GLY A 253 4.47 -9.79 11.59
C GLY A 253 3.01 -9.74 12.08
N ARG A 254 2.84 -9.43 13.36
CA ARG A 254 1.53 -9.25 13.98
C ARG A 254 0.87 -7.98 13.43
N CYS A 255 -0.10 -8.15 12.53
CA CYS A 255 -0.92 -7.07 11.99
C CYS A 255 -2.38 -7.53 11.90
N PRO A 256 -3.35 -6.76 12.42
CA PRO A 256 -4.76 -7.18 12.54
C PRO A 256 -5.52 -7.26 11.21
N PHE A 257 -4.84 -7.03 10.08
CA PHE A 257 -5.40 -7.10 8.73
C PHE A 257 -4.48 -7.80 7.73
N THR A 258 -3.48 -8.56 8.18
CA THR A 258 -2.75 -9.49 7.30
C THR A 258 -3.74 -10.47 6.66
N GLN A 259 -3.59 -10.70 5.36
CA GLN A 259 -4.40 -11.63 4.57
C GLN A 259 -3.57 -12.85 4.17
N TYR A 260 -4.25 -14.00 4.09
CA TYR A 260 -3.72 -15.20 3.46
C TYR A 260 -4.35 -15.38 2.07
N ILE A 261 -3.52 -15.45 1.03
CA ILE A 261 -3.97 -15.65 -0.36
C ILE A 261 -3.17 -16.83 -0.95
N PRO A 262 -3.76 -18.04 -1.02
CA PRO A 262 -3.05 -19.27 -1.41
C PRO A 262 -2.39 -19.21 -2.80
N SER A 263 -2.99 -18.45 -3.72
CA SER A 263 -2.56 -18.34 -5.11
C SER A 263 -1.35 -17.42 -5.33
N LYS A 264 -0.97 -16.59 -4.35
CA LYS A 264 0.19 -15.68 -4.47
C LYS A 264 1.48 -16.38 -4.00
N PRO A 265 2.65 -16.09 -4.62
CA PRO A 265 3.93 -16.70 -4.23
C PRO A 265 4.28 -16.51 -2.75
N HIS A 266 4.04 -15.30 -2.23
CA HIS A 266 4.06 -15.01 -0.81
C HIS A 266 2.63 -15.04 -0.29
N LYS A 267 2.23 -16.12 0.39
CA LYS A 267 0.83 -16.33 0.75
C LYS A 267 0.31 -15.38 1.83
N TYR A 268 1.18 -14.82 2.67
CA TYR A 268 0.80 -13.92 3.77
C TYR A 268 1.30 -12.49 3.50
N GLY A 269 0.41 -11.51 3.67
CA GLY A 269 0.80 -10.11 3.52
C GLY A 269 -0.33 -9.11 3.73
N ILE A 270 -0.01 -7.84 3.53
CA ILE A 270 -0.98 -6.75 3.52
C ILE A 270 -1.56 -6.64 2.12
N LYS A 271 -2.87 -6.87 1.98
CA LYS A 271 -3.58 -6.73 0.70
C LYS A 271 -3.87 -5.25 0.43
N ILE A 272 -3.50 -4.78 -0.75
CA ILE A 272 -3.76 -3.43 -1.26
C ILE A 272 -4.49 -3.58 -2.58
N TRP A 273 -5.63 -2.92 -2.74
CA TRP A 273 -6.27 -2.76 -4.03
C TRP A 273 -5.62 -1.60 -4.78
N CYS A 274 -5.24 -1.83 -6.03
CA CYS A 274 -4.56 -0.86 -6.87
C CYS A 274 -5.40 -0.57 -8.11
N LEU A 275 -5.69 0.71 -8.35
CA LEU A 275 -6.24 1.18 -9.63
C LEU A 275 -5.09 1.75 -10.44
N CYS A 276 -4.81 1.13 -11.59
CA CYS A 276 -3.69 1.48 -12.45
C CYS A 276 -4.16 1.88 -13.85
N ASP A 277 -3.44 2.81 -14.48
CA ASP A 277 -3.58 3.09 -15.90
C ASP A 277 -3.14 1.88 -16.73
N ALA A 278 -3.98 1.41 -17.66
CA ALA A 278 -3.72 0.18 -18.39
C ALA A 278 -2.58 0.31 -19.42
N SER A 279 -2.28 1.53 -19.89
CA SER A 279 -1.27 1.76 -20.93
C SER A 279 0.12 2.03 -20.35
N THR A 280 0.20 2.71 -19.21
CA THR A 280 1.45 3.16 -18.59
C THR A 280 1.79 2.48 -17.28
N TYR A 281 0.87 1.65 -16.76
CA TYR A 281 0.99 0.96 -15.48
C TYR A 281 1.11 1.91 -14.27
N TYR A 282 0.72 3.18 -14.44
CA TYR A 282 0.76 4.16 -13.37
C TYR A 282 -0.30 3.86 -12.31
N ALA A 283 0.11 3.68 -11.05
CA ALA A 283 -0.81 3.52 -9.93
C ALA A 283 -1.46 4.87 -9.60
N TRP A 284 -2.76 4.99 -9.87
CA TRP A 284 -3.52 6.23 -9.70
C TRP A 284 -4.24 6.30 -8.34
N ASN A 285 -4.75 5.17 -7.85
CA ASN A 285 -5.40 5.08 -6.54
C ASN A 285 -5.04 3.77 -5.84
N LEU A 286 -4.92 3.79 -4.50
CA LEU A 286 -4.51 2.65 -3.69
C LEU A 286 -5.37 2.56 -2.43
N GLU A 287 -5.89 1.39 -2.10
CA GLU A 287 -6.72 1.17 -0.90
C GLU A 287 -6.24 -0.06 -0.13
N VAL A 288 -5.77 0.13 1.11
CA VAL A 288 -5.36 -0.98 1.99
C VAL A 288 -6.60 -1.71 2.51
N TYR A 289 -6.67 -3.01 2.30
CA TYR A 289 -7.72 -3.84 2.87
C TYR A 289 -7.44 -4.07 4.36
N THR A 290 -8.31 -3.55 5.23
CA THR A 290 -8.18 -3.66 6.70
C THR A 290 -9.10 -4.72 7.34
N GLY A 291 -9.64 -5.62 6.51
CA GLY A 291 -10.66 -6.61 6.90
C GLY A 291 -12.08 -6.07 6.77
N ARG A 292 -13.08 -6.95 6.91
CA ARG A 292 -14.49 -6.54 6.96
C ARG A 292 -14.81 -5.93 8.32
N ASP A 293 -15.51 -4.81 8.31
CA ASP A 293 -16.13 -4.28 9.52
C ASP A 293 -17.43 -5.06 9.77
N ARG A 294 -17.53 -5.73 10.92
CA ARG A 294 -18.66 -6.66 11.21
C ARG A 294 -20.01 -5.95 11.31
N ASN A 295 -19.99 -4.62 11.51
CA ASN A 295 -21.17 -3.80 11.74
C ASN A 295 -21.59 -2.97 10.52
N CYS A 296 -20.79 -2.96 9.45
CA CYS A 296 -21.10 -2.23 8.22
C CYS A 296 -21.52 -3.22 7.14
N LYS A 297 -22.56 -2.86 6.37
CA LYS A 297 -22.90 -3.59 5.13
C LYS A 297 -21.66 -3.63 4.23
N ALA A 298 -21.51 -4.67 3.41
CA ALA A 298 -20.41 -4.77 2.45
C ALA A 298 -20.35 -3.53 1.55
N GLU A 299 -19.58 -2.53 1.96
CA GLU A 299 -19.21 -1.40 1.14
C GLU A 299 -18.25 -1.95 0.08
N GLY A 300 -18.61 -1.77 -1.19
CA GLY A 300 -17.72 -2.13 -2.28
C GLY A 300 -16.43 -1.32 -2.16
N ILE A 301 -15.35 -1.83 -2.76
CA ILE A 301 -14.04 -1.18 -2.84
C ILE A 301 -14.23 0.31 -3.19
N ASN A 302 -13.74 1.21 -2.33
CA ASN A 302 -13.97 2.65 -2.48
C ASN A 302 -13.08 3.28 -3.55
N LEU A 303 -12.20 2.51 -4.19
CA LEU A 303 -11.33 2.95 -5.28
C LEU A 303 -12.02 3.74 -6.41
N ILE A 304 -13.31 3.49 -6.67
CA ILE A 304 -14.08 4.08 -7.77
C ILE A 304 -15.19 5.03 -7.27
N ARG A 305 -15.47 5.06 -5.96
CA ARG A 305 -16.74 5.63 -5.43
C ARG A 305 -16.80 7.16 -5.34
N GLU A 306 -15.70 7.89 -5.48
CA GLU A 306 -15.72 9.34 -5.21
C GLU A 306 -15.68 10.27 -6.42
N GLU A 307 -15.29 9.87 -7.64
CA GLU A 307 -15.16 10.85 -8.74
C GLU A 307 -15.43 10.29 -10.15
N LEU A 308 -16.67 9.86 -10.40
CA LEU A 308 -17.29 9.80 -11.73
C LEU A 308 -18.78 10.15 -11.61
#